data_AF-A0A2K6GI40-F1
#
_entry.id   AF-A0A2K6GI40-F1
#
_cell.length_a   1.000
_cell.length_b   1.000
_cell.length_c   1.000
_cell.angle_alpha   90.00
_cell.angle_beta   90.00
_cell.angle_gamma   90.00
#
_symmetry.space_group_name_H-M   'P 1'
#
loop_
_entity.id
_entity.type
_entity.pdbx_description
1 polymer ?
#
loop_
_entity_poly.entity_id
_entity_poly.type
_entity_poly.pdbx_seq_one_letter_code
_entity_poly.pdbx_strand_id
1 'polypeptide(L)'
;MARNAEKAMTALARFRQAQLEEGKVKERRPFLASECTELPKAEKWRRQIIGEISKKVAQIQNALPPPRKTRAELMKAIDFEYYGYLDEDDGVIVPLEQEYEKKSDEEGSQEKGGDDGQQKFIAHVPVPSQQEIEEALVRRKKMELLQKYASETLQAQSEEAKRLLGY
;
A
#
# COMPACT_ATOMS: atom_id res chain seq x y z
N MET A 1 -4.36 -28.70 11.64
CA MET A 1 -3.58 -28.17 12.79
C MET A 1 -4.20 -26.84 13.21
N ALA A 2 -4.51 -26.63 14.50
CA ALA A 2 -5.03 -25.36 15.00
C ALA A 2 -4.02 -24.21 14.87
N ARG A 3 -4.49 -22.98 14.64
CA ARG A 3 -3.64 -21.78 14.52
C ARG A 3 -3.00 -21.43 15.86
N ASN A 4 -1.87 -20.72 15.85
CA ASN A 4 -1.16 -20.33 17.08
C ASN A 4 -2.06 -19.55 18.06
N ALA A 5 -2.87 -18.62 17.55
CA ALA A 5 -3.83 -17.86 18.35
C ALA A 5 -4.85 -18.76 19.07
N GLU A 6 -5.30 -19.84 18.42
CA GLU A 6 -6.24 -20.80 19.01
C GLU A 6 -5.56 -21.64 20.09
N LYS A 7 -4.33 -22.11 19.83
CA LYS A 7 -3.51 -22.85 20.80
C LYS A 7 -3.23 -22.03 22.06
N ALA A 8 -2.94 -20.74 21.90
CA ALA A 8 -2.72 -19.80 22.99
C ALA A 8 -3.98 -19.52 23.82
N MET A 9 -5.17 -19.70 23.23
CA MET A 9 -6.47 -19.44 23.87
C MET A 9 -7.10 -20.67 24.53
N THR A 10 -6.43 -21.83 24.48
CA THR A 10 -6.91 -23.05 25.13
C THR A 10 -7.02 -22.87 26.65
N ALA A 11 -7.97 -23.57 27.28
CA ALA A 11 -8.16 -23.53 28.73
C ALA A 11 -6.86 -23.82 29.50
N LEU A 12 -6.06 -24.77 29.02
CA LEU A 12 -4.77 -25.13 29.59
C LEU A 12 -3.72 -24.02 29.43
N ALA A 13 -3.68 -23.34 28.29
CA ALA A 13 -2.77 -22.20 28.08
C ALA A 13 -3.14 -21.02 28.98
N ARG A 14 -4.44 -20.70 29.09
CA ARG A 14 -4.94 -19.66 30.00
C ARG A 14 -4.66 -19.99 31.47
N PHE A 15 -4.88 -21.24 31.88
CA PHE A 15 -4.59 -21.70 33.24
C PHE A 15 -3.09 -21.58 33.58
N ARG A 16 -2.20 -22.00 32.67
CA ARG A 16 -0.75 -21.82 32.83
C ARG A 16 -0.34 -20.35 32.93
N GLN A 17 -0.94 -19.47 32.11
CA GLN A 17 -0.72 -18.03 32.23
C GLN A 17 -1.20 -17.48 33.57
N ALA A 18 -2.38 -17.90 34.03
CA ALA A 18 -2.91 -17.49 35.34
C ALA A 18 -1.97 -17.89 36.48
N GLN A 19 -1.42 -19.11 36.48
CA GLN A 19 -0.41 -19.53 37.47
C GLN A 19 0.90 -18.72 37.39
N LEU A 20 1.32 -18.30 36.19
CA LEU A 20 2.51 -17.46 36.01
C LEU A 20 2.30 -16.00 36.42
N GLU A 21 1.04 -15.56 36.47
CA GLU A 21 0.61 -14.22 36.85
C GLU A 21 0.21 -14.16 38.33
N GLU A 22 -0.08 -15.31 38.95
CA GLU A 22 -0.32 -15.47 40.38
C GLU A 22 0.87 -14.93 41.18
N GLY A 23 0.61 -13.94 42.03
CA GLY A 23 1.65 -13.23 42.80
C GLY A 23 2.31 -12.03 42.11
N LYS A 24 2.04 -11.75 40.82
CA LYS A 24 2.57 -10.57 40.13
C LYS A 24 1.58 -9.41 40.19
N VAL A 25 1.85 -8.44 41.05
CA VAL A 25 1.12 -7.16 41.04
C VAL A 25 1.62 -6.33 39.86
N LYS A 26 0.73 -5.95 38.94
CA LYS A 26 1.03 -5.00 37.86
C LYS A 26 1.17 -3.61 38.46
N GLU A 27 2.40 -3.24 38.83
CA GLU A 27 2.72 -1.89 39.26
C GLU A 27 2.44 -0.88 38.13
N ARG A 28 1.68 0.16 38.45
CA ARG A 28 1.47 1.30 37.56
C ARG A 28 2.47 2.41 37.90
N ARG A 29 2.92 3.10 36.86
CA ARG A 29 3.68 4.35 36.98
C ARG A 29 2.84 5.40 37.74
N PRO A 30 3.39 6.09 38.75
CA PRO A 30 2.74 7.20 39.44
C PRO A 30 2.35 8.32 38.48
N PHE A 31 1.29 9.07 38.79
CA PHE A 31 0.86 10.20 37.96
C PHE A 31 1.80 11.40 38.12
N LEU A 32 2.16 11.72 39.36
CA LEU A 32 3.09 12.80 39.68
C LEU A 32 4.52 12.25 39.80
N ALA A 33 5.47 12.91 39.13
CA ALA A 33 6.88 12.51 39.21
C ALA A 33 7.45 12.62 40.64
N SER A 34 6.93 13.57 41.43
CA SER A 34 7.32 13.78 42.84
C SER A 34 6.93 12.62 43.77
N GLU A 35 6.00 11.74 43.37
CA GLU A 35 5.62 10.56 44.15
C GLU A 35 6.65 9.42 44.04
N CYS A 36 7.58 9.49 43.09
CA CYS A 36 8.62 8.48 42.92
C CYS A 36 9.90 8.88 43.67
N THR A 37 10.09 8.32 44.87
CA THR A 37 11.27 8.60 45.71
C THR A 37 12.47 7.69 45.43
N GLU A 38 12.26 6.59 44.70
CA GLU A 38 13.29 5.58 44.44
C GLU A 38 13.92 5.74 43.06
N LEU A 39 15.24 5.89 42.99
CA LEU A 39 15.99 6.02 41.73
C LEU A 39 15.78 4.82 40.78
N PRO A 40 15.86 3.55 41.23
CA PRO A 40 15.67 2.40 40.32
C PRO A 40 14.26 2.35 39.72
N LYS A 41 13.23 2.77 40.48
CA LYS A 41 11.85 2.84 39.98
C LYS A 41 11.72 3.97 38.96
N ALA A 42 12.34 5.13 39.20
CA ALA A 42 12.34 6.24 38.25
C ALA A 42 12.98 5.83 36.91
N GLU A 43 14.10 5.09 36.93
CA GLU A 43 14.72 4.56 35.71
C GLU A 43 13.82 3.57 34.96
N LYS A 44 13.15 2.66 35.68
CA LYS A 44 12.15 1.74 35.11
C LYS A 44 11.06 2.52 34.37
N TRP A 45 10.48 3.54 34.99
CA TRP A 45 9.44 4.38 34.40
C TRP A 45 9.94 5.22 33.22
N ARG A 46 11.18 5.73 33.30
CA ARG A 46 11.84 6.45 32.19
C ARG A 46 11.97 5.56 30.96
N ARG A 47 12.43 4.30 31.12
CA ARG A 47 12.54 3.35 30.01
C ARG A 47 11.17 3.01 29.41
N GLN A 48 10.15 2.87 30.25
CA GLN A 48 8.77 2.66 29.78
C GLN A 48 8.29 3.84 28.92
N ILE A 49 8.49 5.09 29.38
CA ILE A 49 8.13 6.30 28.64
C ILE A 49 8.83 6.34 27.29
N ILE A 50 10.15 6.11 27.26
CA ILE A 50 10.93 6.13 26.02
C ILE A 50 10.38 5.07 25.05
N GLY A 51 10.06 3.86 25.54
CA GLY A 51 9.47 2.82 24.70
C GLY A 51 8.09 3.19 24.14
N GLU A 52 7.22 3.81 24.94
CA GLU A 52 5.92 4.32 24.51
C GLU A 52 6.06 5.42 23.44
N ILE A 53 6.99 6.35 23.64
CA ILE A 53 7.29 7.42 22.67
C ILE A 53 7.82 6.82 21.39
N SER A 54 8.81 5.92 21.44
CA SER A 54 9.37 5.29 20.24
C SER A 54 8.33 4.53 19.43
N LYS A 55 7.37 3.85 20.08
CA LYS A 55 6.25 3.19 19.38
C LYS A 55 5.34 4.20 18.69
N LYS A 56 4.99 5.30 19.35
CA LYS A 56 4.17 6.37 18.74
C LYS A 56 4.89 7.07 17.61
N VAL A 57 6.19 7.34 17.75
CA VAL A 57 7.04 7.89 16.68
C VAL A 57 7.07 6.93 15.49
N ALA A 58 7.27 5.64 15.73
CA ALA A 58 7.24 4.63 14.67
C ALA A 58 5.87 4.55 13.97
N GLN A 59 4.76 4.73 14.70
CA GLN A 59 3.41 4.79 14.12
C GLN A 59 3.19 6.04 13.27
N ILE A 60 3.77 7.18 13.64
CA ILE A 60 3.71 8.42 12.86
C ILE A 60 4.56 8.28 11.58
N GLN A 61 5.77 7.76 11.71
CA GLN A 61 6.71 7.61 10.59
C GLN A 61 6.29 6.49 9.62
N ASN A 62 5.76 5.39 10.14
CA ASN A 62 5.27 4.25 9.37
C ASN A 62 3.75 4.16 9.47
N ALA A 63 3.05 5.26 9.19
CA ALA A 63 1.60 5.24 9.12
C ALA A 63 1.20 4.22 8.05
N LEU A 64 0.59 3.11 8.46
CA LEU A 64 0.07 2.15 7.50
C LEU A 64 -0.98 2.88 6.66
N PRO A 65 -0.98 2.68 5.33
CA PRO A 65 -2.10 3.13 4.51
C PRO A 65 -3.40 2.56 5.12
N PRO A 66 -4.52 3.28 4.99
CA PRO A 66 -5.79 2.81 5.52
C PRO A 66 -6.04 1.36 5.06
N PRO A 67 -6.57 0.50 5.95
CA PRO A 67 -6.81 -0.89 5.60
C PRO A 67 -7.66 -0.95 4.34
N ARG A 68 -7.24 -1.78 3.38
CA ARG A 68 -8.02 -1.98 2.15
C ARG A 68 -9.38 -2.54 2.53
N LYS A 69 -10.46 -1.97 1.98
CA LYS A 69 -11.81 -2.50 2.17
C LYS A 69 -11.85 -3.96 1.73
N THR A 70 -12.45 -4.81 2.55
CA THR A 70 -12.63 -6.22 2.18
C THR A 70 -13.64 -6.35 1.04
N ARG A 71 -13.62 -7.46 0.29
CA ARG A 71 -14.62 -7.70 -0.77
C ARG A 71 -16.05 -7.60 -0.25
N ALA A 72 -16.31 -8.06 0.96
CA ALA A 72 -17.63 -7.98 1.60
C ALA A 72 -18.04 -6.52 1.89
N GLU A 73 -17.10 -5.69 2.37
CA GLU A 73 -17.33 -4.26 2.58
C GLU A 73 -17.55 -3.51 1.27
N LEU A 74 -16.85 -3.90 0.20
CA LEU A 74 -17.03 -3.35 -1.14
C LEU A 74 -18.41 -3.73 -1.71
N MET A 75 -18.80 -5.01 -1.61
CA MET A 75 -20.11 -5.50 -2.05
C MET A 75 -21.28 -4.83 -1.32
N LYS A 76 -21.08 -4.42 -0.06
CA LYS A 76 -22.10 -3.68 0.71
C LYS A 76 -22.37 -2.27 0.18
N ALA A 77 -21.43 -1.69 -0.57
CA ALA A 77 -21.59 -0.38 -1.19
C ALA A 77 -22.09 -0.47 -2.64
N ILE A 78 -22.36 -1.68 -3.13
CA ILE A 78 -22.97 -1.91 -4.43
C ILE A 78 -24.48 -1.91 -4.22
N ASP A 79 -25.10 -0.76 -4.44
CA ASP A 79 -26.54 -0.55 -4.24
C ASP A 79 -27.32 -0.75 -5.56
N PHE A 80 -28.65 -0.63 -5.51
CA PHE A 80 -29.53 -0.75 -6.69
C PHE A 80 -29.13 0.21 -7.82
N GLU A 81 -28.57 1.36 -7.46
CA GLU A 81 -28.10 2.40 -8.39
C GLU A 81 -26.93 1.91 -9.25
N TYR A 82 -26.08 1.04 -8.71
CA TYR A 82 -25.02 0.41 -9.50
C TYR A 82 -25.56 -0.50 -10.61
N TYR A 83 -26.74 -1.08 -10.38
CA TYR A 83 -27.41 -1.95 -11.34
C TYR A 83 -28.42 -1.22 -12.23
N GLY A 84 -28.55 0.11 -12.12
CA GLY A 84 -29.44 0.88 -13.00
C GLY A 84 -30.93 0.57 -12.77
N TYR A 85 -31.33 0.29 -11.53
CA TYR A 85 -32.73 0.00 -11.21
C TYR A 85 -33.57 1.26 -10.89
N LEU A 86 -33.06 2.47 -11.17
CA LEU A 86 -33.77 3.73 -10.83
C LEU A 86 -34.10 4.58 -12.05
N ASP A 87 -33.27 4.48 -13.08
CA ASP A 87 -33.36 5.15 -14.38
C ASP A 87 -34.44 4.56 -15.29
N GLU A 88 -34.82 3.30 -15.13
CA GLU A 88 -35.87 2.69 -15.96
C GLU A 88 -37.31 3.04 -15.52
N ASP A 89 -37.53 3.41 -14.25
CA ASP A 89 -38.89 3.57 -13.67
C ASP A 89 -39.30 5.05 -13.40
N ASP A 90 -38.38 6.01 -13.43
CA ASP A 90 -38.69 7.43 -13.15
C ASP A 90 -39.23 8.22 -14.36
N GLY A 91 -39.19 7.60 -15.55
CA GLY A 91 -39.71 8.17 -16.80
C GLY A 91 -38.93 9.40 -17.31
N VAL A 92 -37.77 9.72 -16.72
CA VAL A 92 -36.96 10.91 -17.07
C VAL A 92 -36.19 10.71 -18.38
N ILE A 93 -35.85 9.45 -18.72
CA ILE A 93 -35.15 9.09 -19.95
C ILE A 93 -35.90 9.51 -21.22
N VAL A 94 -37.22 9.29 -21.27
CA VAL A 94 -38.02 9.51 -22.49
C VAL A 94 -38.07 10.99 -22.90
N PRO A 95 -38.35 11.95 -21.99
CA PRO A 95 -38.25 13.38 -22.31
C PRO A 95 -36.85 13.82 -22.75
N LEU A 96 -35.79 13.29 -22.11
CA LEU A 96 -34.41 13.62 -22.47
C LEU A 96 -34.07 13.13 -23.88
N GLU A 97 -34.44 11.89 -24.23
CA GLU A 97 -34.26 11.34 -25.59
C GLU A 97 -34.96 12.20 -26.64
N GLN A 98 -36.19 12.65 -26.38
CA GLN A 98 -36.94 13.52 -27.28
C GLN A 98 -36.30 14.91 -27.45
N GLU A 99 -35.74 15.47 -26.38
CA GLU A 99 -35.00 16.74 -26.47
C GLU A 99 -33.69 16.58 -27.25
N TYR A 100 -32.98 15.46 -27.05
CA TYR A 100 -31.76 15.14 -27.80
C TYR A 100 -32.04 14.90 -29.29
N GLU A 101 -33.13 14.21 -29.63
CA GLU A 101 -33.54 14.00 -31.03
C GLU A 101 -33.83 15.34 -31.72
N LYS A 102 -34.61 16.23 -31.06
CA LYS A 102 -34.88 17.57 -31.57
C LYS A 102 -33.60 18.40 -31.75
N LYS A 103 -32.69 18.37 -30.77
CA LYS A 103 -31.39 19.05 -30.88
C LYS A 103 -30.54 18.48 -32.02
N SER A 104 -30.50 17.15 -32.18
CA SER A 104 -29.75 16.50 -33.25
C SER A 104 -30.35 16.79 -34.62
N ASP A 105 -31.67 16.91 -34.74
CA ASP A 105 -32.34 17.30 -35.98
C ASP A 105 -32.10 18.77 -36.33
N GLU A 106 -32.06 19.65 -35.32
CA GLU A 106 -31.72 21.07 -35.47
C GLU A 106 -30.25 21.26 -35.86
N GLU A 107 -29.32 20.58 -35.17
CA GLU A 107 -27.88 20.59 -35.48
C GLU A 107 -27.58 19.93 -36.83
N GLY A 108 -28.22 18.79 -37.14
CA GLY A 108 -28.09 18.09 -38.42
C GLY A 108 -28.67 18.84 -39.62
N SER A 109 -29.57 19.79 -39.37
CA SER A 109 -30.08 20.72 -40.39
C SER A 109 -29.14 21.92 -40.62
N GLN A 110 -28.25 22.24 -39.68
CA GLN A 110 -27.20 23.26 -39.85
C GLN A 110 -25.94 22.73 -40.55
N GLU A 111 -25.62 21.44 -40.47
CA GLU A 111 -24.38 20.86 -41.01
C GLU A 111 -24.52 20.04 -42.30
N LYS A 112 -25.48 20.34 -43.18
CA LYS A 112 -25.40 19.87 -44.59
C LYS A 112 -24.51 20.78 -45.43
N GLY A 113 -23.21 20.70 -45.17
CA GLY A 113 -22.17 21.34 -45.98
C GLY A 113 -20.76 21.06 -45.45
N GLY A 114 -20.24 19.85 -45.65
CA GLY A 114 -18.84 19.54 -45.35
C GLY A 114 -18.51 18.06 -45.35
N ASP A 115 -17.93 17.60 -46.45
CA ASP A 115 -17.27 16.30 -46.62
C ASP A 115 -16.00 16.19 -45.75
N ASP A 116 -15.52 14.95 -45.64
CA ASP A 116 -14.16 14.52 -45.27
C ASP A 116 -13.86 13.95 -43.87
N GLY A 117 -13.43 12.70 -43.92
CA GLY A 117 -13.28 11.75 -42.82
C GLY A 117 -12.26 12.12 -41.75
N GLN A 118 -12.65 11.78 -40.52
CA GLN A 118 -11.82 11.85 -39.32
C GLN A 118 -10.57 10.96 -39.47
N GLN A 119 -9.42 11.58 -39.72
CA GLN A 119 -8.12 10.90 -39.62
C GLN A 119 -7.78 10.65 -38.14
N LYS A 120 -7.78 9.37 -37.72
CA LYS A 120 -7.26 8.98 -36.39
C LYS A 120 -5.75 9.23 -36.33
N PHE A 121 -5.34 10.23 -35.54
CA PHE A 121 -3.94 10.44 -35.18
C PHE A 121 -3.45 9.32 -34.27
N ILE A 122 -2.52 8.49 -34.76
CA ILE A 122 -1.79 7.50 -33.97
C ILE A 122 -0.42 8.08 -33.67
N ALA A 123 -0.19 8.55 -32.44
CA ALA A 123 1.13 8.93 -31.97
C ALA A 123 1.93 7.66 -31.67
N HIS A 124 2.79 7.24 -32.61
CA HIS A 124 3.67 6.10 -32.39
C HIS A 124 4.80 6.51 -31.45
N VAL A 125 4.58 6.30 -30.14
CA VAL A 125 5.65 6.39 -29.14
C VAL A 125 6.58 5.19 -29.36
N PRO A 126 7.91 5.39 -29.52
CA PRO A 126 8.84 4.27 -29.63
C PRO A 126 8.84 3.46 -28.33
N VAL A 127 8.20 2.28 -28.36
CA VAL A 127 8.19 1.35 -27.23
C VAL A 127 9.31 0.33 -27.44
N PRO A 128 10.30 0.26 -26.53
CA PRO A 128 11.39 -0.72 -26.61
C PRO A 128 10.85 -2.14 -26.68
N SER A 129 11.57 -3.01 -27.38
CA SER A 129 11.18 -4.41 -27.49
C SER A 129 11.35 -5.14 -26.16
N GLN A 130 10.59 -6.21 -25.96
CA GLN A 130 10.65 -7.05 -24.74
C GLN A 130 12.09 -7.50 -24.41
N GLN A 131 12.88 -7.84 -25.44
CA GLN A 131 14.27 -8.27 -25.29
C GLN A 131 15.17 -7.15 -24.77
N GLU A 132 15.01 -5.92 -25.28
CA GLU A 132 15.75 -4.75 -24.80
C GLU A 132 15.45 -4.44 -23.34
N ILE A 133 14.18 -4.61 -22.94
CA ILE A 133 13.75 -4.42 -21.55
C ILE A 133 14.41 -5.47 -20.65
N GLU A 134 14.41 -6.73 -21.05
CA GLU A 134 15.01 -7.82 -20.30
C GLU A 134 16.53 -7.64 -20.14
N GLU A 135 17.24 -7.29 -21.22
CA GLU A 135 18.67 -7.00 -21.15
C GLU A 135 19.00 -5.82 -20.24
N ALA A 136 18.23 -4.73 -20.34
CA ALA A 136 18.41 -3.55 -19.50
C ALA A 136 18.18 -3.87 -18.00
N LEU A 137 17.16 -4.68 -17.70
CA LEU A 137 16.88 -5.15 -16.34
C LEU A 137 18.00 -6.03 -15.80
N VAL A 138 18.52 -6.96 -16.62
CA VAL A 138 19.64 -7.82 -16.25
C VAL A 138 20.91 -7.00 -15.99
N ARG A 139 21.24 -6.03 -16.85
CA ARG A 139 22.39 -5.14 -16.64
C ARG A 139 22.26 -4.34 -15.35
N ARG A 140 21.07 -3.75 -15.10
CA ARG A 140 20.80 -2.99 -13.87
C ARG A 140 20.96 -3.85 -12.63
N LYS A 141 20.39 -5.06 -12.62
CA LYS A 141 20.51 -6.02 -11.51
C LYS A 141 21.95 -6.45 -11.27
N LYS A 142 22.72 -6.70 -12.34
CA LYS A 142 24.16 -7.03 -12.23
C LYS A 142 24.96 -5.90 -11.58
N MET A 143 24.72 -4.65 -11.99
CA MET A 143 25.39 -3.49 -11.40
C MET A 143 25.00 -3.27 -9.93
N GLU A 144 23.71 -3.39 -9.60
CA GLU A 144 23.22 -3.24 -8.22
C GLU A 144 23.81 -4.31 -7.29
N LEU A 145 23.90 -5.56 -7.77
CA LEU A 145 24.50 -6.65 -7.01
C LEU A 145 26.00 -6.42 -6.80
N LEU A 146 26.70 -5.96 -7.84
CA LEU A 146 28.12 -5.63 -7.74
C LEU A 146 28.35 -4.47 -6.76
N GLN A 147 27.54 -3.41 -6.83
CA GLN A 147 27.61 -2.28 -5.89
C GLN A 147 27.33 -2.69 -4.44
N LYS A 148 26.40 -3.62 -4.22
CA LYS A 148 25.98 -4.06 -2.88
C LYS A 148 26.95 -5.05 -2.24
N TYR A 149 27.61 -5.88 -3.04
CA TYR A 149 28.38 -7.02 -2.53
C TYR A 149 29.86 -7.01 -2.90
N ALA A 150 30.30 -6.22 -3.87
CA ALA A 150 31.72 -6.08 -4.13
C ALA A 150 32.28 -4.99 -3.21
N SER A 151 33.04 -5.40 -2.20
CA SER A 151 33.85 -4.48 -1.40
C SER A 151 34.86 -3.76 -2.31
N GLU A 152 35.21 -2.52 -1.97
CA GLU A 152 36.15 -1.70 -2.75
C GLU A 152 37.47 -2.44 -3.03
N THR A 153 37.91 -3.27 -2.09
CA THR A 153 39.10 -4.14 -2.21
C THR A 153 38.97 -5.21 -3.28
N LEU A 154 37.79 -5.85 -3.41
CA LEU A 154 37.55 -6.91 -4.38
C LEU A 154 37.37 -6.32 -5.79
N GLN A 155 36.77 -5.13 -5.89
CA GLN A 155 36.66 -4.39 -7.15
C GLN A 155 38.05 -3.99 -7.67
N ALA A 156 38.90 -3.41 -6.82
CA ALA A 156 40.27 -3.03 -7.17
C ALA A 156 41.12 -4.23 -7.64
N GLN A 157 41.05 -5.37 -6.94
CA GLN A 157 41.74 -6.60 -7.33
C GLN A 157 41.21 -7.16 -8.67
N SER A 158 39.90 -7.08 -8.91
CA SER A 158 39.30 -7.53 -10.17
C SER A 158 39.67 -6.63 -11.36
N GLU A 159 39.80 -5.33 -11.14
CA GLU A 159 40.22 -4.36 -12.15
C GLU A 159 41.71 -4.50 -12.49
N GLU A 160 42.55 -4.72 -11.48
CA GLU A 160 43.97 -5.01 -11.66
C GLU A 160 44.17 -6.33 -12.42
N ALA A 161 43.42 -7.37 -12.06
CA ALA A 161 43.43 -8.65 -12.77
C ALA A 161 42.95 -8.51 -14.23
N LYS A 162 41.91 -7.72 -14.50
CA LYS A 162 41.45 -7.44 -15.88
C LYS A 162 42.51 -6.72 -16.71
N ARG A 163 43.17 -5.70 -16.13
CA ARG A 163 44.28 -4.99 -16.78
C ARG A 163 45.44 -5.93 -17.11
N LEU A 164 45.74 -6.86 -16.23
CA LEU A 164 46.81 -7.86 -16.42
C LEU A 164 46.46 -8.89 -17.49
N LEU A 165 45.17 -9.24 -17.63
CA LEU A 165 44.65 -10.18 -18.63
C LEU A 165 44.32 -9.53 -19.98
N GLY A 166 44.47 -8.21 -20.12
CA GLY A 166 44.33 -7.48 -21.39
C GLY A 166 42.90 -7.30 -21.90
N TYR A 167 41.89 -7.34 -21.02
CA TYR A 167 40.49 -7.02 -21.34
C TYR A 167 40.11 -5.59 -20.93
#